data_AF-A0A2V6G640-F1
#
_entry.id   AF-A0A2V6G640-F1
#
_cell.length_a   1.000
_cell.length_b   1.000
_cell.length_c   1.000
_cell.angle_alpha   90.00
_cell.angle_beta   90.00
_cell.angle_gamma   90.00
#
_symmetry.space_group_name_H-M   'P 1'
#
loop_
_entity.id
_entity.type
_entity.pdbx_description
1 polymer ?
#
loop_
_entity_poly.entity_id
_entity_poly.type
_entity_poly.pdbx_seq_one_letter_code
_entity_poly.pdbx_strand_id
1 'polypeptide(L)'
;MEPNGRALLSAIQLEQPFKSPIYNGRQQFTAAGKPLRVSIDFVRSPTAAVIESALLMLLIGWINYKTTDFAITLFYFAPVVLATWHAGRKAGWFIAALCGATVLMADLMVPRSGHVIALAYINAGILVLASAALAELVISSRRAHERLKALLALKTVSLTEIHHRVKNNLQIVSSLLRLQPNKFADPAVRDIFTECRDRINTMARLHEDLYNEHGQSNLNFAPHLRELAETLLRSHKPAGCKLTLNGRKLIVQSARSKIVRRTQIL
;
A
#
# COMPACT_ATOMS: atom_id res chain seq x y z
N MET A 1 -35.86 23.86 -14.83
CA MET A 1 -34.64 24.69 -14.80
C MET A 1 -33.84 24.27 -13.57
N GLU A 2 -32.94 23.30 -13.73
CA GLU A 2 -31.91 22.98 -12.73
C GLU A 2 -30.56 23.11 -13.45
N PRO A 3 -29.60 23.88 -12.91
CA PRO A 3 -28.30 24.01 -13.54
C PRO A 3 -27.37 22.87 -13.10
N ASN A 4 -26.99 22.04 -14.07
CA ASN A 4 -25.64 21.48 -14.27
C ASN A 4 -24.83 20.98 -13.05
N GLY A 5 -25.14 19.77 -12.59
CA GLY A 5 -24.21 18.93 -11.79
C GLY A 5 -22.96 18.44 -12.54
N ARG A 6 -22.74 18.88 -13.79
CA ARG A 6 -21.55 18.54 -14.59
C ARG A 6 -20.35 19.48 -14.41
N ALA A 7 -20.52 20.61 -13.70
CA ALA A 7 -19.45 21.59 -13.47
C ALA A 7 -18.53 21.28 -12.26
N LEU A 8 -18.94 20.40 -11.34
CA LEU A 8 -18.14 20.06 -10.15
C LEU A 8 -17.11 18.94 -10.42
N LEU A 9 -17.32 18.11 -11.44
CA LEU A 9 -16.37 17.05 -11.80
C LEU A 9 -15.22 17.54 -12.69
N SER A 10 -15.32 18.75 -13.26
CA SER A 10 -14.22 19.40 -14.00
C SER A 10 -13.23 20.16 -13.11
N ALA A 11 -13.49 20.27 -11.81
CA ALA A 11 -12.60 20.96 -10.86
C ALA A 11 -11.51 20.06 -10.25
N ILE A 12 -11.50 18.76 -10.57
CA ILE A 12 -10.37 17.86 -10.26
C ILE A 12 -9.34 17.96 -11.41
N GLN A 13 -8.97 19.20 -11.71
CA GLN A 13 -7.78 19.48 -12.50
C GLN A 13 -6.59 19.21 -11.56
N LEU A 14 -5.81 18.19 -11.90
CA LEU A 14 -4.55 17.82 -11.26
C LEU A 14 -3.73 19.07 -10.92
N GLU A 15 -3.78 19.49 -9.65
CA GLU A 15 -2.85 20.48 -9.13
C GLU A 15 -1.43 19.92 -9.30
N GLN A 16 -0.59 20.79 -9.85
CA GLN A 16 0.81 20.60 -10.15
C GLN A 16 1.55 19.88 -9.01
N PRO A 17 2.55 19.02 -9.31
CA PRO A 17 3.36 18.40 -8.27
C PRO A 17 4.01 19.48 -7.40
N PHE A 18 3.59 19.56 -6.14
CA PHE A 18 4.19 20.42 -5.13
C PHE A 18 5.68 20.06 -4.97
N LYS A 19 6.56 20.87 -5.55
CA LYS A 19 8.01 20.81 -5.28
C LYS A 19 8.26 21.38 -3.89
N SER A 20 8.28 20.51 -2.88
CA SER A 20 8.84 20.82 -1.57
C SER A 20 10.38 21.01 -1.70
N PRO A 21 10.97 22.11 -1.22
CA PRO A 21 12.40 22.37 -1.34
C PRO A 21 13.28 21.53 -0.39
N ILE A 22 12.72 20.59 0.39
CA ILE A 22 13.46 19.87 1.45
C ILE A 22 13.73 18.39 1.11
N TYR A 23 13.32 17.87 -0.05
CA TYR A 23 13.55 16.47 -0.40
C TYR A 23 14.51 16.30 -1.59
N ASN A 24 15.82 16.32 -1.31
CA ASN A 24 16.84 15.82 -2.23
C ASN A 24 16.93 14.29 -2.09
N GLY A 25 16.16 13.57 -2.91
CA GLY A 25 16.01 12.11 -2.89
C GLY A 25 17.24 11.30 -3.34
N ARG A 26 18.42 11.54 -2.76
CA ARG A 26 19.64 10.75 -3.08
C ARG A 26 20.45 10.22 -1.90
N GLN A 27 20.17 10.55 -0.65
CA GLN A 27 20.98 10.02 0.46
C GLN A 27 20.09 9.62 1.64
N GLN A 28 19.77 8.32 1.72
CA GLN A 28 19.60 7.56 2.98
C GLN A 28 19.08 6.11 2.81
N PHE A 29 19.24 5.50 1.62
CA PHE A 29 19.13 4.03 1.49
C PHE A 29 20.51 3.38 1.36
N THR A 30 21.35 3.54 2.39
CA THR A 30 22.61 2.80 2.53
C THR A 30 22.77 2.29 3.96
N ALA A 31 21.92 1.34 4.37
CA ALA A 31 22.24 0.34 5.38
C ALA A 31 21.14 -0.73 5.36
N ALA A 32 21.50 -1.95 4.97
CA ALA A 32 20.75 -3.19 5.16
C ALA A 32 19.28 -3.22 4.70
N GLY A 33 19.06 -3.52 3.42
CA GLY A 33 17.74 -3.80 2.88
C GLY A 33 17.65 -3.34 1.44
N LYS A 34 18.42 -3.97 0.55
CA LYS A 34 18.20 -3.79 -0.89
C LYS A 34 16.71 -4.06 -1.11
N PRO A 35 15.89 -3.08 -1.56
CA PRO A 35 14.56 -3.43 -2.01
C PRO A 35 14.80 -4.49 -3.07
N LEU A 36 14.16 -5.65 -2.93
CA LEU A 36 14.09 -6.61 -4.03
C LEU A 36 13.44 -5.84 -5.19
N ARG A 37 14.28 -5.21 -6.02
CA ARG A 37 13.96 -4.92 -7.40
C ARG A 37 13.85 -6.28 -8.04
N VAL A 38 12.69 -6.89 -7.87
CA VAL A 38 12.18 -7.83 -8.85
C VAL A 38 11.89 -6.97 -10.08
N SER A 39 12.99 -6.65 -10.78
CA SER A 39 12.97 -6.30 -12.19
C SER A 39 12.48 -7.57 -12.87
N ILE A 40 11.16 -7.73 -12.93
CA ILE A 40 10.58 -8.40 -14.08
C ILE A 40 10.55 -7.32 -15.15
N ASP A 41 11.73 -6.95 -15.65
CA ASP A 41 11.85 -6.20 -16.90
C ASP A 41 11.54 -7.18 -18.05
N PHE A 42 10.32 -7.73 -18.03
CA PHE A 42 9.67 -8.20 -19.24
C PHE A 42 8.84 -7.04 -19.79
N VAL A 43 9.45 -5.86 -19.92
CA VAL A 43 8.86 -4.75 -20.66
C VAL A 43 9.03 -5.09 -22.14
N ARG A 44 8.23 -6.06 -22.62
CA ARG A 44 7.97 -6.21 -24.04
C ARG A 44 7.39 -4.87 -24.50
N SER A 45 8.00 -4.27 -25.52
CA SER A 45 7.46 -3.07 -26.14
C SER A 45 6.00 -3.33 -26.56
N PRO A 46 5.09 -2.35 -26.44
CA PRO A 46 3.68 -2.53 -26.80
C PRO A 46 3.52 -3.08 -28.22
N THR A 47 4.40 -2.69 -29.14
CA THR A 47 4.42 -3.17 -30.53
C THR A 47 4.84 -4.64 -30.62
N ALA A 48 5.88 -5.07 -29.90
CA ALA A 48 6.29 -6.47 -29.87
C ALA A 48 5.18 -7.38 -29.34
N ALA A 49 4.47 -6.95 -28.28
CA ALA A 49 3.38 -7.74 -27.72
C ALA A 49 2.19 -7.89 -28.69
N VAL A 50 1.89 -6.86 -29.48
CA VAL A 50 0.86 -6.94 -30.54
C VAL A 50 1.29 -7.89 -31.64
N ILE A 51 2.55 -7.83 -32.08
CA ILE A 51 3.11 -8.72 -33.10
C ILE A 51 3.02 -10.18 -32.64
N GLU A 52 3.43 -10.47 -31.41
CA GLU A 52 3.36 -11.82 -30.85
C GLU A 52 1.93 -12.31 -30.66
N SER A 53 1.02 -11.42 -30.27
CA SER A 53 -0.41 -11.75 -30.19
C SER A 53 -0.95 -12.11 -31.58
N ALA A 54 -0.55 -11.38 -32.62
CA ALA A 54 -0.91 -11.71 -34.00
C ALA A 54 -0.30 -13.03 -34.46
N LEU A 55 0.98 -13.31 -34.13
CA LEU A 55 1.62 -14.58 -34.45
C LEU A 55 0.94 -15.77 -33.75
N LEU A 56 0.60 -15.62 -32.46
CA LEU A 56 -0.16 -16.62 -31.72
C LEU A 56 -1.55 -16.84 -32.33
N MET A 57 -2.25 -15.77 -32.68
CA MET A 57 -3.55 -15.86 -33.36
C MET A 57 -3.45 -16.63 -34.69
N LEU A 58 -2.43 -16.34 -35.51
CA LEU A 58 -2.21 -17.04 -36.78
C LEU A 58 -1.87 -18.52 -36.57
N LEU A 59 -1.05 -18.83 -35.58
CA LEU A 59 -0.72 -20.20 -35.21
C LEU A 59 -1.96 -20.98 -34.77
N ILE A 60 -2.75 -20.41 -33.85
CA ILE A 60 -4.00 -21.00 -33.37
C ILE A 60 -4.97 -21.17 -34.55
N GLY A 61 -5.07 -20.19 -35.45
CA GLY A 61 -5.88 -20.28 -36.66
C GLY A 61 -5.48 -21.40 -37.60
N TRP A 62 -4.18 -21.57 -37.84
CA TRP A 62 -3.67 -22.67 -38.65
C TRP A 62 -3.95 -24.05 -38.03
N ILE A 63 -3.76 -24.18 -36.71
CA ILE A 63 -4.08 -25.41 -35.97
C ILE A 63 -5.60 -25.67 -36.00
N ASN A 64 -6.42 -24.64 -35.78
CA ASN A 64 -7.87 -24.76 -35.82
C ASN A 64 -8.37 -25.24 -37.18
N TYR A 65 -7.82 -24.69 -38.26
CA TYR A 65 -8.12 -25.13 -39.63
C TYR A 65 -7.73 -26.59 -39.89
N LYS A 66 -6.59 -27.04 -39.35
CA LYS A 66 -6.11 -28.42 -39.54
C LYS A 66 -6.84 -29.46 -38.69
N THR A 67 -7.13 -29.13 -37.44
CA THR A 67 -7.66 -30.08 -36.45
C THR A 67 -9.19 -30.06 -36.40
N THR A 68 -9.82 -28.94 -36.79
CA THR A 68 -11.29 -28.78 -36.77
C THR A 68 -11.95 -29.05 -35.41
N ASP A 69 -11.21 -28.88 -34.31
CA ASP A 69 -11.68 -29.11 -32.94
C ASP A 69 -12.14 -27.81 -32.28
N PHE A 70 -13.39 -27.81 -31.78
CA PHE A 70 -13.99 -26.67 -31.08
C PHE A 70 -13.26 -26.26 -29.79
N ALA A 71 -12.52 -27.18 -29.16
CA ALA A 71 -11.74 -26.87 -27.97
C ALA A 71 -10.65 -25.82 -28.25
N ILE A 72 -10.18 -25.71 -29.50
CA ILE A 72 -9.15 -24.76 -29.90
C ILE A 72 -9.65 -23.31 -29.84
N THR A 73 -10.97 -23.09 -29.96
CA THR A 73 -11.59 -21.75 -29.89
C THR A 73 -11.29 -21.03 -28.57
N LEU A 74 -11.16 -21.76 -27.46
CA LEU A 74 -10.81 -21.19 -26.15
C LEU A 74 -9.41 -20.54 -26.17
N PHE A 75 -8.47 -21.04 -26.97
CA PHE A 75 -7.10 -20.52 -26.98
C PHE A 75 -7.00 -19.14 -27.63
N TYR A 76 -8.01 -18.69 -28.39
CA TYR A 76 -8.06 -17.33 -28.95
C TYR A 76 -8.21 -16.24 -27.88
N PHE A 77 -8.55 -16.57 -26.64
CA PHE A 77 -8.48 -15.60 -25.54
C PHE A 77 -7.04 -15.20 -25.19
N ALA A 78 -6.07 -16.10 -25.36
CA ALA A 78 -4.67 -15.85 -25.01
C ALA A 78 -4.04 -14.64 -25.75
N PRO A 79 -4.10 -14.54 -27.10
CA PRO A 79 -3.57 -13.37 -27.80
C PRO A 79 -4.31 -12.07 -27.44
N VAL A 80 -5.61 -12.12 -27.15
CA VAL A 80 -6.36 -10.93 -26.72
C VAL A 80 -5.90 -10.44 -25.35
N VAL A 81 -5.73 -11.35 -24.39
CA VAL A 81 -5.22 -11.01 -23.05
C VAL A 81 -3.81 -10.45 -23.14
N LEU A 82 -2.94 -11.07 -23.93
CA LEU A 82 -1.55 -10.64 -24.11
C LEU A 82 -1.46 -9.21 -24.69
N ALA A 83 -2.22 -8.93 -25.75
CA ALA A 83 -2.30 -7.62 -26.37
C ALA A 83 -2.90 -6.57 -25.43
N THR A 84 -3.97 -6.93 -24.70
CA THR A 84 -4.62 -6.04 -23.74
C THR A 84 -3.68 -5.68 -22.59
N TRP A 85 -2.93 -6.66 -22.08
CA TRP A 85 -2.01 -6.48 -20.95
C TRP A 85 -0.90 -5.49 -21.27
N HIS A 86 -0.27 -5.62 -22.44
CA HIS A 86 0.93 -4.85 -22.80
C HIS A 86 0.64 -3.60 -23.63
N ALA A 87 -0.34 -3.63 -24.53
CA ALA A 87 -0.65 -2.54 -25.47
C ALA A 87 -2.00 -1.84 -25.18
N GLY A 88 -2.76 -2.32 -24.19
CA GLY A 88 -3.96 -1.66 -23.68
C GLY A 88 -5.25 -1.94 -24.45
N ARG A 89 -6.30 -1.16 -24.12
CA ARG A 89 -7.69 -1.43 -24.52
C ARG A 89 -7.89 -1.54 -26.02
N LYS A 90 -7.37 -0.57 -26.78
CA LYS A 90 -7.57 -0.50 -28.24
C LYS A 90 -6.92 -1.70 -28.94
N ALA A 91 -5.74 -2.12 -28.50
CA ALA A 91 -5.04 -3.28 -29.04
C ALA A 91 -5.79 -4.59 -28.73
N GLY A 92 -6.30 -4.74 -27.51
CA GLY A 92 -7.13 -5.88 -27.12
C GLY A 92 -8.37 -6.05 -28.01
N TRP A 93 -9.14 -4.98 -28.20
CA TRP A 93 -10.33 -4.97 -29.07
C TRP A 93 -9.99 -5.27 -30.54
N PHE A 94 -8.87 -4.73 -31.03
CA PHE A 94 -8.41 -5.01 -32.39
C PHE A 94 -8.07 -6.50 -32.59
N ILE A 95 -7.29 -7.09 -31.67
CA ILE A 95 -6.95 -8.51 -31.74
C ILE A 95 -8.18 -9.40 -31.54
N ALA A 96 -9.12 -9.02 -30.66
CA ALA A 96 -10.39 -9.75 -30.47
C ALA A 96 -11.21 -9.82 -31.77
N ALA A 97 -11.34 -8.70 -32.49
CA ALA A 97 -12.03 -8.66 -33.76
C ALA A 97 -11.34 -9.54 -34.81
N LEU A 98 -10.00 -9.52 -34.87
CA LEU A 98 -9.24 -10.39 -35.77
C LEU A 98 -9.42 -11.88 -35.41
N CYS A 99 -9.39 -12.24 -34.13
CA CYS A 99 -9.64 -13.60 -33.68
C CYS A 99 -11.03 -14.08 -34.10
N GLY A 100 -12.06 -13.25 -33.88
CA GLY A 100 -13.44 -13.54 -34.32
C GLY A 100 -13.54 -13.76 -35.83
N ALA A 101 -12.88 -12.91 -36.63
CA ALA A 101 -12.82 -13.07 -38.08
C ALA A 101 -12.09 -14.36 -38.50
N THR A 102 -10.98 -14.71 -37.84
CA THR A 102 -10.24 -15.94 -38.14
C THR A 102 -11.05 -17.20 -37.82
N VAL A 103 -11.79 -17.23 -36.71
CA VAL A 103 -12.66 -18.36 -36.35
C VAL A 103 -13.81 -18.47 -37.32
N LEU A 104 -14.48 -17.36 -37.64
CA LEU A 104 -15.57 -17.34 -38.61
C LEU A 104 -15.09 -17.85 -39.98
N MET A 105 -13.92 -17.40 -40.44
CA MET A 105 -13.36 -17.82 -41.71
C MET A 105 -13.03 -19.32 -41.72
N ALA A 106 -12.45 -19.85 -40.64
CA ALA A 106 -12.13 -21.27 -40.53
C ALA A 106 -13.41 -22.14 -40.57
N ASP A 107 -14.46 -21.75 -39.84
CA ASP A 107 -15.72 -22.47 -39.80
C ASP A 107 -16.51 -22.39 -41.13
N LEU A 108 -16.39 -21.29 -41.88
CA LEU A 108 -17.03 -21.16 -43.20
C LEU A 108 -16.29 -21.94 -44.31
N MET A 109 -14.97 -22.07 -44.22
CA MET A 109 -14.14 -22.74 -45.24
C MET A 109 -14.17 -24.27 -45.16
N VAL A 110 -14.59 -24.84 -44.03
CA VAL A 110 -14.71 -26.29 -43.86
C VAL A 110 -16.20 -26.65 -43.71
N PRO A 111 -16.87 -27.07 -44.81
CA PRO A 111 -18.26 -27.51 -44.75
C PRO A 111 -18.33 -28.82 -43.95
N ARG A 112 -18.72 -28.72 -42.67
CA ARG A 112 -19.00 -29.91 -41.86
C ARG A 112 -20.40 -30.42 -42.18
N SER A 113 -20.54 -31.73 -42.37
CA SER A 113 -21.83 -32.41 -42.53
C SER A 113 -22.70 -32.20 -41.29
N GLY A 114 -23.54 -31.16 -41.30
CA GLY A 114 -24.41 -30.76 -40.18
C GLY A 114 -24.08 -29.41 -39.55
N HIS A 115 -23.09 -28.66 -40.03
CA HIS A 115 -22.89 -27.27 -39.56
C HIS A 115 -23.89 -26.31 -40.18
N VAL A 116 -24.75 -25.76 -39.32
CA VAL A 116 -25.60 -24.63 -39.66
C VAL A 116 -24.72 -23.39 -39.71
N ILE A 117 -24.71 -22.66 -40.83
CA ILE A 117 -23.97 -21.40 -41.01
C ILE A 117 -24.19 -20.44 -39.83
N ALA A 118 -25.40 -20.44 -39.26
CA ALA A 118 -25.75 -19.67 -38.07
C ALA A 118 -24.86 -19.96 -36.84
N LEU A 119 -24.43 -21.21 -36.61
CA LEU A 119 -23.58 -21.57 -35.48
C LEU A 119 -22.17 -20.96 -35.60
N ALA A 120 -21.63 -20.84 -36.80
CA ALA A 120 -20.34 -20.19 -37.04
C ALA A 120 -20.38 -18.70 -36.64
N TYR A 121 -21.45 -18.00 -37.02
CA TYR A 121 -21.67 -16.60 -36.62
C TYR A 121 -21.87 -16.46 -35.11
N ILE A 122 -22.63 -17.37 -34.48
CA ILE A 122 -22.85 -17.36 -33.03
C ILE A 122 -21.52 -17.57 -32.27
N ASN A 123 -20.71 -18.56 -32.67
CA ASN A 123 -19.43 -18.84 -32.02
C ASN A 123 -18.45 -17.66 -32.14
N ALA A 124 -18.31 -17.09 -33.34
CA ALA A 124 -17.48 -15.92 -33.56
C ALA A 124 -17.96 -14.72 -32.72
N GLY A 125 -19.28 -14.49 -32.67
CA GLY A 125 -19.90 -13.45 -31.86
C GLY A 125 -19.62 -13.62 -30.36
N ILE A 126 -19.84 -14.83 -29.83
CA ILE A 126 -19.56 -15.15 -28.41
C ILE A 126 -18.08 -14.95 -28.09
N LEU A 127 -17.17 -15.41 -28.95
CA LEU A 127 -15.73 -15.22 -28.75
C LEU A 127 -15.35 -13.74 -28.69
N VAL A 128 -15.84 -12.92 -29.60
CA VAL A 128 -15.56 -11.47 -29.61
C VAL A 128 -16.12 -10.79 -28.36
N LEU A 129 -17.36 -11.10 -27.97
CA LEU A 129 -17.97 -10.53 -26.77
C LEU A 129 -17.25 -10.95 -25.49
N ALA A 130 -16.96 -12.25 -25.33
CA ALA A 130 -16.25 -12.78 -24.17
C ALA A 130 -14.83 -12.22 -24.07
N SER A 131 -14.14 -12.06 -25.20
CA SER A 131 -12.77 -11.53 -25.23
C SER A 131 -12.73 -10.04 -24.95
N ALA A 132 -13.71 -9.27 -25.42
CA ALA A 132 -13.88 -7.86 -25.04
C ALA A 132 -14.16 -7.71 -23.54
N ALA A 133 -15.07 -8.52 -22.98
CA ALA A 133 -15.36 -8.50 -21.54
C ALA A 133 -14.12 -8.86 -20.71
N LEU A 134 -13.36 -9.88 -21.12
CA LEU A 134 -12.11 -10.27 -20.49
C LEU A 134 -11.06 -9.15 -20.56
N ALA A 135 -10.96 -8.44 -21.69
CA ALA A 135 -10.07 -7.31 -21.84
C ALA A 135 -10.42 -6.17 -20.87
N GLU A 136 -11.70 -5.83 -20.72
CA GLU A 136 -12.16 -4.83 -19.73
C GLU A 136 -11.84 -5.27 -18.29
N LEU A 137 -12.03 -6.55 -17.97
CA LEU A 137 -11.73 -7.10 -16.65
C LEU A 137 -10.23 -6.97 -16.33
N VAL A 138 -9.36 -7.34 -17.27
CA VAL A 138 -7.91 -7.22 -17.11
C VAL A 138 -7.50 -5.75 -16.88
N ILE A 139 -8.06 -4.82 -17.65
CA ILE A 139 -7.75 -3.39 -17.53
C ILE A 139 -8.25 -2.83 -16.20
N SER A 140 -9.47 -3.17 -15.79
CA SER A 140 -10.05 -2.71 -14.53
C SER A 140 -9.27 -3.23 -13.32
N SER A 141 -8.90 -4.52 -13.34
CA SER A 141 -8.03 -5.13 -12.33
C SER A 141 -6.68 -4.40 -12.25
N ARG A 142 -6.02 -4.16 -13.38
CA ARG A 142 -4.74 -3.43 -13.41
C ARG A 142 -4.87 -2.02 -12.83
N ARG A 143 -5.92 -1.28 -13.21
CA ARG A 143 -6.18 0.07 -12.67
C ARG A 143 -6.42 0.04 -11.17
N ALA A 144 -7.15 -0.95 -10.66
CA ALA A 144 -7.38 -1.10 -9.22
C ALA A 144 -6.07 -1.38 -8.47
N HIS A 145 -5.23 -2.27 -8.99
CA HIS A 145 -3.93 -2.60 -8.40
C HIS A 145 -3.00 -1.38 -8.37
N GLU A 146 -2.88 -0.63 -9.46
CA GLU A 146 -2.02 0.56 -9.51
C GLU A 146 -2.54 1.68 -8.62
N ARG A 147 -3.86 1.88 -8.52
CA ARG A 147 -4.46 2.80 -7.55
C ARG A 147 -4.14 2.42 -6.12
N LEU A 148 -4.26 1.13 -5.78
CA LEU A 148 -3.96 0.66 -4.44
C LEU A 148 -2.48 0.88 -4.09
N LYS A 149 -1.55 0.58 -5.01
CA LYS A 149 -0.13 0.87 -4.82
C LYS A 149 0.14 2.37 -4.62
N ALA A 150 -0.49 3.23 -5.42
CA ALA A 150 -0.34 4.68 -5.28
C ALA A 150 -0.87 5.19 -3.93
N LEU A 151 -2.02 4.69 -3.48
CA LEU A 151 -2.58 5.01 -2.17
C LEU A 151 -1.69 4.53 -1.02
N LEU A 152 -1.11 3.33 -1.14
CA LEU A 152 -0.15 2.83 -0.17
C LEU A 152 1.10 3.71 -0.11
N ALA A 153 1.66 4.10 -1.26
CA ALA A 153 2.80 5.00 -1.30
C ALA A 153 2.48 6.36 -0.65
N LEU A 154 1.33 6.96 -0.98
CA LEU A 154 0.90 8.21 -0.36
C LEU A 154 0.71 8.07 1.16
N LYS A 155 0.13 6.95 1.61
CA LYS A 155 -0.03 6.65 3.04
C LYS A 155 1.32 6.56 3.74
N THR A 156 2.31 5.89 3.14
CA THR A 156 3.66 5.81 3.72
C THR A 156 4.30 7.17 3.87
N VAL A 157 4.24 8.02 2.83
CA VAL A 157 4.77 9.39 2.88
C VAL A 157 4.08 10.23 3.96
N SER A 158 2.75 10.13 4.05
CA SER A 158 1.97 10.85 5.08
C SER A 158 2.35 10.41 6.50
N LEU A 159 2.55 9.11 6.73
CA LEU A 159 2.99 8.60 8.02
C LEU A 159 4.40 9.10 8.37
N THR A 160 5.31 9.16 7.41
CA THR A 160 6.65 9.70 7.62
C THR A 160 6.61 11.19 7.97
N GLU A 161 5.78 11.98 7.30
CA GLU A 161 5.58 13.41 7.61
C GLU A 161 5.01 13.62 9.02
N ILE A 162 4.00 12.83 9.42
CA ILE A 162 3.46 12.88 10.78
C ILE A 162 4.56 12.57 11.80
N HIS A 163 5.37 11.54 11.55
CA HIS A 163 6.46 11.16 12.44
C HIS A 163 7.49 12.29 12.60
N HIS A 164 7.88 12.93 11.50
CA HIS A 164 8.74 14.11 11.51
C HIS A 164 8.13 15.27 12.30
N ARG A 165 6.83 15.56 12.10
CA ARG A 165 6.14 16.63 12.84
C ARG A 165 6.06 16.36 14.33
N VAL A 166 5.79 15.13 14.74
CA VAL A 166 5.77 14.77 16.17
C VAL A 166 7.15 14.95 16.77
N LYS A 167 8.22 14.51 16.08
CA LYS A 167 9.60 14.74 16.52
C LYS A 167 9.91 16.24 16.68
N ASN A 168 9.55 17.05 15.69
CA ASN A 168 9.73 18.50 15.76
C ASN A 168 8.96 19.13 16.93
N ASN A 169 7.70 18.74 17.13
CA ASN A 169 6.86 19.27 18.21
C ASN A 169 7.44 18.93 19.59
N LEU A 170 7.88 17.69 19.81
CA LEU A 170 8.50 17.28 21.07
C LEU A 170 9.81 18.03 21.34
N GLN A 171 10.62 18.26 20.30
CA GLN A 171 11.86 19.06 20.41
C GLN A 171 11.60 20.52 20.75
N ILE A 172 10.59 21.14 20.13
CA ILE A 172 10.18 22.52 20.42
C ILE A 172 9.69 22.63 21.87
N VAL A 173 8.80 21.73 22.29
CA VAL A 173 8.28 21.70 23.67
C VAL A 173 9.41 21.50 24.68
N SER A 174 10.32 20.55 24.44
CA SER A 174 11.49 20.35 25.31
C SER A 174 12.39 21.60 25.38
N SER A 175 12.58 22.30 24.25
CA SER A 175 13.38 23.52 24.20
C SER A 175 12.74 24.66 24.99
N LEU A 176 11.42 24.82 24.88
CA LEU A 176 10.66 25.77 25.69
C LEU A 176 10.76 25.44 27.18
N LEU A 177 10.55 24.18 27.56
CA LEU A 177 10.68 23.72 28.95
C LEU A 177 12.09 23.92 29.51
N ARG A 178 13.13 23.90 28.67
CA ARG A 178 14.51 24.20 29.08
C ARG A 178 14.75 25.69 29.37
N LEU A 179 13.98 26.59 28.75
CA LEU A 179 14.16 28.04 28.87
C LEU A 179 13.33 28.68 30.00
N GLN A 180 12.22 28.06 30.41
CA GLN A 180 11.36 28.61 31.48
C GLN A 180 11.96 28.61 32.90
N PRO A 181 12.79 27.64 33.35
CA PRO A 181 13.26 27.57 34.74
C PRO A 181 14.00 28.82 35.21
N ASN A 182 14.74 29.48 34.31
CA ASN A 182 15.53 30.67 34.61
C ASN A 182 14.66 31.89 35.00
N LYS A 183 13.35 31.85 34.75
CA LYS A 183 12.40 32.93 35.09
C LYS A 183 11.86 32.84 36.51
N PHE A 184 12.07 31.71 37.19
CA PHE A 184 11.56 31.48 38.53
C PHE A 184 12.70 31.44 39.55
N ALA A 185 12.52 32.09 40.70
CA ALA A 185 13.50 32.07 41.79
C ALA A 185 13.37 30.82 42.68
N ASP A 186 12.17 30.24 42.76
CA ASP A 186 11.88 29.06 43.57
C ASP A 186 12.53 27.79 42.98
N PRO A 187 13.46 27.13 43.72
CA PRO A 187 14.08 25.88 43.31
C PRO A 187 13.07 24.76 43.05
N ALA A 188 11.97 24.69 43.80
CA ALA A 188 10.96 23.65 43.63
C ALA A 188 10.25 23.76 42.27
N VAL A 189 10.01 24.97 41.79
CA VAL A 189 9.43 25.22 40.46
C VAL A 189 10.41 24.83 39.35
N ARG A 190 11.71 25.11 39.53
CA ARG A 190 12.76 24.69 38.57
C ARG A 190 12.87 23.17 38.44
N ASP A 191 12.74 22.46 39.55
CA ASP A 191 12.75 21.00 39.58
C ASP A 191 11.54 20.42 38.81
N ILE A 192 10.34 21.01 38.95
CA ILE A 192 9.14 20.60 38.19
C ILE A 192 9.35 20.76 36.69
N PHE A 193 9.92 21.87 36.22
CA PHE A 193 10.21 22.05 34.79
C PHE A 193 11.26 21.06 34.27
N THR A 194 12.25 20.74 35.10
CA THR A 194 13.27 19.73 34.78
C THR A 194 12.64 18.35 34.64
N GLU A 195 11.73 17.98 35.54
CA GLU A 195 10.95 16.75 35.44
C GLU A 195 10.11 16.71 34.14
N CYS A 196 9.36 17.77 33.85
CA CYS A 196 8.53 17.85 32.65
C CYS A 196 9.36 17.65 31.38
N ARG A 197 10.54 18.27 31.31
CA ARG A 197 11.48 18.11 30.20
C ARG A 197 11.93 16.66 30.05
N ASP A 198 12.30 16.01 31.15
CA ASP A 198 12.81 14.63 31.12
C ASP A 198 11.72 13.62 30.70
N ARG A 199 10.46 13.88 31.06
CA ARG A 199 9.29 13.12 30.57
C ARG A 199 9.07 13.29 29.06
N ILE A 200 9.14 14.52 28.55
CA ILE A 200 9.02 14.80 27.10
C ILE A 200 10.17 14.16 26.32
N ASN A 201 11.40 14.19 26.83
CA ASN A 201 12.54 13.51 26.22
C ASN A 201 12.36 11.99 26.16
N THR A 202 11.82 11.38 27.23
CA THR A 202 11.51 9.96 27.25
C THR A 202 10.43 9.61 26.20
N MET A 203 9.38 10.43 26.08
CA MET A 203 8.35 10.26 25.04
C MET A 203 8.92 10.39 23.62
N ALA A 204 9.85 11.31 23.39
CA ALA A 204 10.51 11.48 22.09
C ALA A 204 11.33 10.27 21.68
N ARG A 205 12.08 9.68 22.62
CA ARG A 205 12.85 8.44 22.40
C ARG A 205 11.94 7.26 22.09
N LEU A 206 10.91 7.05 22.92
CA LEU A 206 9.91 6.00 22.70
C LEU A 206 9.24 6.11 21.33
N HIS A 207 8.91 7.33 20.92
CA HIS A 207 8.31 7.58 19.61
C HIS A 207 9.27 7.22 18.46
N GLU A 208 10.55 7.56 18.57
CA GLU A 208 11.59 7.23 17.58
C GLU A 208 11.84 5.70 17.52
N ASP A 209 11.92 5.03 18.66
CA ASP A 209 12.12 3.57 18.74
C ASP A 209 10.95 2.79 18.13
N LEU A 210 9.70 3.20 18.40
CA LEU A 210 8.49 2.57 17.84
C LEU A 210 8.41 2.64 16.32
N TYR A 211 8.96 3.70 15.72
CA TYR A 211 8.88 3.92 14.28
C TYR A 211 10.08 3.36 13.52
N ASN A 212 11.27 3.35 14.12
CA ASN A 212 12.47 2.77 13.49
C ASN A 212 12.39 1.24 13.32
N GLU A 213 11.57 0.54 14.11
CA GLU A 213 11.40 -0.93 14.03
C GLU A 213 10.30 -1.40 13.06
N HIS A 214 9.98 -0.64 11.99
CA HIS A 214 8.95 -0.94 10.98
C HIS A 214 9.15 -2.25 10.14
N GLY A 215 9.92 -3.21 10.63
CA GLY A 215 10.07 -4.54 10.04
C GLY A 215 10.15 -5.70 11.05
N GLN A 216 10.09 -5.47 12.36
CA GLN A 216 10.21 -6.54 13.36
C GLN A 216 8.91 -6.69 14.15
N SER A 217 8.18 -7.78 13.89
CA SER A 217 6.94 -8.18 14.57
C SER A 217 7.12 -8.57 16.04
N ASN A 218 8.25 -8.22 16.66
CA ASN A 218 8.63 -8.67 17.99
C ASN A 218 9.33 -7.54 18.79
N LEU A 219 8.62 -6.43 18.96
CA LEU A 219 9.09 -5.31 19.79
C LEU A 219 9.13 -5.74 21.27
N ASN A 220 10.33 -5.82 21.83
CA ASN A 220 10.52 -6.08 23.25
C ASN A 220 10.35 -4.76 24.04
N PHE A 221 9.14 -4.51 24.56
CA PHE A 221 8.84 -3.31 25.35
C PHE A 221 9.50 -3.24 26.74
N ALA A 222 10.11 -4.34 27.22
CA ALA A 222 10.64 -4.41 28.58
C ALA A 222 11.77 -3.39 28.90
N PRO A 223 12.75 -3.12 28.01
CA PRO A 223 13.79 -2.12 28.24
C PRO A 223 13.22 -0.70 28.30
N HIS A 224 12.25 -0.39 27.44
CA HIS A 224 11.58 0.91 27.36
C HIS A 224 10.74 1.22 28.60
N LEU A 225 9.96 0.25 29.07
CA LEU A 225 9.20 0.37 30.32
C LEU A 225 10.13 0.53 31.53
N ARG A 226 11.33 -0.05 31.48
CA ARG A 226 12.35 0.14 32.51
C ARG A 226 12.90 1.55 32.50
N GLU A 227 13.31 2.07 31.36
CA GLU A 227 13.80 3.46 31.25
C GLU A 227 12.74 4.47 31.70
N LEU A 228 11.48 4.29 31.31
CA LEU A 228 10.39 5.17 31.72
C LEU A 228 10.10 5.09 33.23
N ALA A 229 10.13 3.89 33.81
CA ALA A 229 9.94 3.70 35.24
C ALA A 229 11.11 4.25 36.07
N GLU A 230 12.35 4.12 35.58
CA GLU A 230 13.53 4.72 36.20
C GLU A 230 13.49 6.25 36.17
N THR A 231 13.07 6.85 35.03
CA THR A 231 12.88 8.30 34.92
C THR A 231 11.82 8.80 35.90
N LEU A 232 10.69 8.09 36.04
CA LEU A 232 9.64 8.45 37.00
C LEU A 232 10.10 8.33 38.45
N LEU A 233 10.89 7.30 38.79
CA LEU A 233 11.43 7.13 40.14
C LEU A 233 12.43 8.23 40.51
N ARG A 234 13.24 8.66 39.55
CA ARG A 234 14.20 9.77 39.75
C ARG A 234 13.48 11.09 39.99
N SER A 235 12.36 11.34 39.30
CA SER A 235 11.61 12.59 39.45
C SER A 235 10.78 12.64 40.74
N HIS A 236 10.11 11.55 41.11
CA HIS A 236 9.18 11.55 42.24
C HIS A 236 9.83 11.24 43.61
N LYS A 237 11.14 10.90 43.65
CA LYS A 237 11.88 10.47 44.87
C LYS A 237 11.01 9.73 45.91
N PRO A 238 10.33 8.62 45.56
CA PRO A 238 9.51 7.93 46.54
C PRO A 238 10.44 7.21 47.54
N ALA A 239 10.50 7.72 48.78
CA ALA A 239 11.22 7.05 49.86
C ALA A 239 10.67 5.62 50.05
N GLY A 240 11.52 4.61 49.86
CA GLY A 240 11.22 3.21 50.18
C GLY A 240 10.49 2.39 49.09
N CYS A 241 10.44 2.84 47.83
CA CYS A 241 9.81 2.06 46.76
C CYS A 241 10.78 1.09 46.06
N LYS A 242 10.36 -0.18 45.90
CA LYS A 242 11.08 -1.21 45.14
C LYS A 242 10.37 -1.45 43.81
N LEU A 243 11.03 -1.10 42.70
CA LEU A 243 10.48 -1.34 41.36
C LEU A 243 10.79 -2.77 40.92
N THR A 244 9.74 -3.52 40.54
CA THR A 244 9.89 -4.88 40.01
C THR A 244 9.17 -4.97 38.67
N LEU A 245 9.93 -5.13 37.58
CA LEU A 245 9.39 -5.28 36.23
C LEU A 245 9.39 -6.76 35.85
N ASN A 246 8.21 -7.36 35.79
CA ASN A 246 8.05 -8.75 35.38
C ASN A 246 7.25 -8.76 34.07
N GLY A 247 7.79 -9.35 33.01
CA GLY A 247 7.35 -9.21 31.60
C GLY A 247 5.93 -9.68 31.25
N ARG A 248 5.06 -9.94 32.25
CA ARG A 248 3.63 -10.24 32.08
C ARG A 248 2.69 -9.34 32.91
N LYS A 249 3.20 -8.47 33.81
CA LYS A 249 2.36 -7.55 34.60
C LYS A 249 3.20 -6.45 35.27
N LEU A 250 2.81 -5.20 35.08
CA LEU A 250 3.33 -4.07 35.86
C LEU A 250 2.56 -3.98 37.18
N ILE A 251 3.23 -4.16 38.31
CA ILE A 251 2.64 -3.99 39.66
C ILE A 251 3.50 -2.97 40.41
N VAL A 252 2.93 -1.80 40.68
CA VAL A 252 3.56 -0.77 41.51
C VAL A 252 2.99 -0.92 42.93
N GLN A 253 3.82 -1.32 43.89
CA GLN A 253 3.44 -1.41 45.31
C GLN A 253 4.04 -0.24 46.08
N SER A 254 3.17 0.53 46.76
CA SER A 254 3.54 1.63 47.64
C SER A 254 3.25 1.25 49.10
N ALA A 255 4.20 1.50 50.00
CA ALA A 255 4.09 1.16 51.43
C ALA A 255 3.00 1.96 52.19
N ARG A 256 2.32 2.93 51.54
CA ARG A 256 1.25 3.73 52.16
C ARG A 256 -0.19 3.24 51.89
N SER A 257 -0.42 2.19 51.11
CA SER A 257 -1.81 1.79 50.74
C SER A 257 -2.34 0.58 51.53
N LYS A 258 -2.10 0.52 52.86
CA LYS A 258 -2.65 -0.56 53.71
C LYS A 258 -4.02 -0.23 54.33
N ILE A 259 -4.62 0.90 53.99
CA ILE A 259 -5.94 1.32 54.49
C ILE A 259 -6.84 1.50 53.27
N VAL A 260 -8.07 1.01 53.35
CA VAL A 260 -9.10 0.98 52.29
C VAL A 260 -8.99 -0.21 51.33
N ARG A 261 -9.36 -1.40 51.81
CA ARG A 261 -10.18 -2.39 51.09
C ARG A 261 -10.53 -3.54 52.04
N ARG A 262 -11.54 -3.32 52.88
CA ARG A 262 -12.24 -4.42 53.56
C ARG A 262 -13.72 -4.07 53.76
N THR A 263 -14.42 -3.81 52.67
CA THR A 263 -15.89 -3.90 52.64
C THR A 263 -16.37 -4.06 51.21
N GLN A 264 -16.69 -5.30 50.85
CA GLN A 264 -17.74 -5.74 49.93
C GLN A 264 -17.38 -7.14 49.43
N ILE A 265 -17.67 -8.14 50.27
CA ILE A 265 -18.20 -9.42 49.83
C ILE A 265 -19.33 -9.74 50.82
N LEU A 266 -20.55 -9.42 50.40
CA LEU A 266 -21.78 -10.20 50.58
C LEU A 266 -22.73 -9.73 49.48
#